data_AF-A0AAV2SRM9-F1
#
_entry.id   AF-A0AAV2SRM9-F1
#
_cell.length_a   1.000
_cell.length_b   1.000
_cell.length_c   1.000
_cell.angle_alpha   90.00
_cell.angle_beta   90.00
_cell.angle_gamma   90.00
#
_symmetry.space_group_name_H-M   'P 1'
#
loop_
_entity.id
_entity.type
_entity.pdbx_description
1 polymer ?
#
loop_
_entity_poly.entity_id
_entity_poly.type
_entity_poly.pdbx_seq_one_letter_code
_entity_poly.pdbx_strand_id
1 'polypeptide(L)'
;KQNQSMLITGESGAGKTENTKKVITYFGYVGATGKKLKPGETKQSLEDQIVATNPVLEAFGNAKTTRNDNSSRFGKFIRIHFQPSGKLSGADIENYLLEKSRVISQQAAERGYHIFYNIM
;
A
#
# COMPACT_ATOMS: atom_id res chain seq x y z
N LYS A 1 -9.21 -12.11 -22.60
CA LYS A 1 -9.01 -11.79 -21.16
C LYS A 1 -7.92 -10.74 -21.07
N GLN A 2 -8.12 -9.64 -20.35
CA GLN A 2 -7.15 -8.54 -20.21
C GLN A 2 -7.02 -8.14 -18.73
N ASN A 3 -5.84 -7.67 -18.34
CA ASN A 3 -5.61 -7.12 -17.00
C ASN A 3 -6.42 -5.83 -16.81
N GLN A 4 -6.80 -5.54 -15.57
CA GLN A 4 -7.59 -4.37 -15.19
C GLN A 4 -6.78 -3.47 -14.27
N SER A 5 -7.06 -2.16 -14.28
CA SER A 5 -6.44 -1.18 -13.40
C SER A 5 -7.50 -0.31 -12.74
N MET A 6 -7.35 -0.04 -11.44
CA MET A 6 -8.16 0.92 -10.70
C MET A 6 -7.28 2.08 -10.26
N LEU A 7 -7.62 3.29 -10.70
CA LEU A 7 -6.88 4.51 -10.35
C LEU A 7 -7.64 5.27 -9.26
N ILE A 8 -7.08 5.31 -8.05
CA ILE A 8 -7.70 5.97 -6.89
C ILE A 8 -7.03 7.33 -6.70
N THR A 9 -7.70 8.37 -7.20
CA THR A 9 -7.22 9.75 -7.12
C THR A 9 -7.88 10.50 -5.96
N GLY A 10 -7.25 11.60 -5.53
CA GLY A 10 -7.78 12.47 -4.50
C GLY A 10 -6.69 13.29 -3.85
N GLU A 11 -7.05 14.41 -3.26
CA GLU A 11 -6.12 15.23 -2.49
C GLU A 11 -5.56 14.48 -1.28
N SER A 12 -4.55 15.08 -0.67
CA SER A 12 -4.01 14.56 0.57
C SER A 12 -5.08 14.54 1.66
N GLY A 13 -5.19 13.43 2.41
CA GLY A 13 -6.25 13.26 3.42
C GLY A 13 -7.61 12.79 2.88
N ALA A 14 -7.81 12.70 1.56
CA ALA A 14 -9.10 12.30 0.96
C ALA A 14 -9.49 10.81 1.15
N GLY A 15 -8.79 10.05 2.00
CA GLY A 15 -9.11 8.64 2.28
C GLY A 15 -8.68 7.64 1.20
N LYS A 16 -7.73 8.00 0.31
CA LYS A 16 -7.21 7.09 -0.73
C LYS A 16 -6.73 5.75 -0.15
N THR A 17 -5.90 5.81 0.89
CA THR A 17 -5.33 4.62 1.54
C THR A 17 -6.42 3.71 2.10
N GLU A 18 -7.43 4.27 2.75
CA GLU A 18 -8.54 3.49 3.33
C GLU A 18 -9.40 2.82 2.26
N ASN A 19 -9.68 3.52 1.15
CA ASN A 19 -10.40 2.93 0.03
C ASN A 19 -9.59 1.79 -0.63
N THR A 20 -8.28 1.96 -0.81
CA THR A 20 -7.42 0.90 -1.34
C THR A 20 -7.47 -0.35 -0.46
N LYS A 21 -7.45 -0.21 0.88
CA LYS A 21 -7.59 -1.35 1.80
C LYS A 21 -8.90 -2.10 1.54
N LYS A 22 -10.04 -1.38 1.50
CA LYS A 22 -11.36 -1.99 1.27
C LYS A 22 -11.48 -2.71 -0.07
N VAL A 23 -10.88 -2.15 -1.12
CA VAL A 23 -10.82 -2.80 -2.45
C VAL A 23 -10.05 -4.13 -2.37
N ILE A 24 -8.90 -4.14 -1.69
CA ILE A 24 -8.12 -5.37 -1.47
C ILE A 24 -8.92 -6.39 -0.65
N THR A 25 -9.58 -5.97 0.44
CA THR A 25 -10.47 -6.84 1.25
C THR A 25 -11.53 -7.48 0.37
N TYR A 26 -12.18 -6.68 -0.47
CA TYR A 26 -13.24 -7.14 -1.36
C TYR A 26 -12.72 -8.19 -2.35
N PHE A 27 -11.55 -7.95 -2.96
CA PHE A 27 -10.91 -8.94 -3.83
C PHE A 27 -10.51 -10.22 -3.08
N GLY A 28 -10.08 -10.10 -1.83
CA GLY A 28 -9.85 -11.23 -0.93
C GLY A 28 -11.12 -12.06 -0.70
N TYR A 29 -12.26 -11.39 -0.48
CA TYR A 29 -13.56 -12.03 -0.26
C TYR A 29 -14.08 -12.74 -1.51
N VAL A 30 -14.16 -12.06 -2.66
CA VAL A 30 -14.69 -12.66 -3.90
C VAL A 30 -13.75 -13.71 -4.50
N GLY A 31 -12.44 -13.52 -4.32
CA GLY A 31 -11.39 -14.43 -4.80
C GLY A 31 -11.10 -15.60 -3.84
N ALA A 32 -11.76 -15.66 -2.68
CA ALA A 32 -11.51 -16.67 -1.66
C ALA A 32 -11.70 -18.09 -2.21
N THR A 33 -10.69 -18.93 -1.99
CA THR A 33 -10.85 -20.39 -2.12
C THR A 33 -11.60 -20.85 -0.89
N GLY A 34 -12.72 -21.56 -1.03
CA GLY A 34 -13.49 -22.14 0.09
C GLY A 34 -12.74 -23.23 0.90
N LYS A 35 -11.39 -23.23 0.88
CA LYS A 35 -10.56 -24.04 1.76
C LYS A 35 -10.82 -23.59 3.19
N LYS A 36 -11.56 -24.41 3.93
CA LYS A 36 -11.64 -24.29 5.39
C LYS A 36 -10.22 -24.41 5.95
N LEU A 37 -9.81 -23.42 6.73
CA LEU A 37 -8.56 -23.49 7.50
C LEU A 37 -8.63 -24.69 8.44
N LYS A 38 -7.51 -25.40 8.59
CA LYS A 38 -7.43 -26.46 9.61
C LYS A 38 -7.48 -25.80 10.99
N PRO A 39 -8.05 -26.47 12.01
CA PRO A 39 -8.04 -25.96 13.38
C PRO A 39 -6.59 -25.65 13.81
N GLY A 40 -6.32 -24.41 14.20
CA GLY A 40 -4.97 -23.93 14.59
C GLY A 40 -4.18 -23.22 13.49
N GLU A 41 -4.68 -23.20 12.24
CA GLU A 41 -3.99 -22.55 11.12
C GLU A 41 -4.54 -21.13 10.90
N THR A 42 -3.85 -20.11 11.42
CA THR A 42 -4.16 -18.70 11.15
C THR A 42 -3.53 -18.30 9.82
N LYS A 43 -4.31 -18.33 8.74
CA LYS A 43 -3.85 -17.76 7.47
C LYS A 43 -4.14 -16.26 7.48
N GLN A 44 -3.08 -15.46 7.59
CA GLN A 44 -3.15 -14.01 7.44
C GLN A 44 -3.79 -13.67 6.09
N SER A 45 -4.80 -12.78 6.08
CA SER A 45 -5.48 -12.43 4.83
C SER A 45 -4.53 -11.68 3.88
N LEU A 46 -4.85 -11.62 2.58
CA LEU A 46 -4.05 -10.84 1.64
C LEU A 46 -4.03 -9.35 2.02
N GLU A 47 -5.16 -8.84 2.52
CA GLU A 47 -5.25 -7.50 3.06
C GLU A 47 -4.23 -7.30 4.19
N ASP A 48 -4.22 -8.19 5.18
CA ASP A 48 -3.31 -8.08 6.31
C ASP A 48 -1.84 -8.11 5.88
N GLN A 49 -1.50 -8.96 4.89
CA GLN A 49 -0.14 -9.06 4.35
C GLN A 49 0.26 -7.76 3.63
N ILE A 50 -0.63 -7.17 2.82
CA ILE A 50 -0.35 -5.90 2.15
C ILE A 50 -0.26 -4.76 3.17
N VAL A 51 -1.17 -4.71 4.14
CA VAL A 51 -1.17 -3.70 5.21
C VAL A 51 0.10 -3.81 6.07
N ALA A 52 0.60 -5.02 6.32
CA ALA A 52 1.85 -5.24 7.05
C ALA A 52 3.09 -4.65 6.35
N THR A 53 3.03 -4.38 5.04
CA THR A 53 4.12 -3.68 4.33
C THR A 53 4.13 -2.17 4.58
N ASN A 54 3.00 -1.58 4.99
CA ASN A 54 2.86 -0.13 5.10
C ASN A 54 3.88 0.49 6.07
N PRO A 55 4.15 -0.03 7.28
CA PRO A 55 5.12 0.59 8.19
C PRO A 55 6.49 0.82 7.53
N VAL A 56 6.97 -0.14 6.75
CA VAL A 56 8.25 -0.03 6.03
C VAL A 56 8.13 0.97 4.86
N LEU A 57 7.09 0.83 4.03
CA LEU A 57 6.90 1.71 2.87
C LEU A 57 6.68 3.17 3.29
N GLU A 58 5.96 3.40 4.37
CA GLU A 58 5.70 4.74 4.91
C GLU A 58 6.95 5.30 5.60
N ALA A 59 7.73 4.49 6.32
CA ALA A 59 8.97 4.96 6.92
C ALA A 59 9.95 5.50 5.85
N PHE A 60 10.14 4.75 4.75
CA PHE A 60 11.10 5.09 3.71
C PHE A 60 10.54 5.99 2.60
N GLY A 61 9.22 6.06 2.45
CA GLY A 61 8.55 6.71 1.31
C GLY A 61 7.60 7.85 1.68
N ASN A 62 7.25 8.01 2.96
CA ASN A 62 6.43 9.13 3.41
C ASN A 62 7.25 10.17 4.16
N ALA A 63 6.78 11.42 4.08
CA ALA A 63 7.37 12.55 4.77
C ALA A 63 6.29 13.55 5.20
N LYS A 64 6.66 14.39 6.16
CA LYS A 64 5.86 15.57 6.53
C LYS A 64 6.00 16.64 5.45
N THR A 65 4.87 17.10 4.94
CA THR A 65 4.75 18.26 4.04
C THR A 65 3.96 19.37 4.72
N THR A 66 3.89 20.55 4.10
CA THR A 66 3.08 21.67 4.63
C THR A 66 1.59 21.37 4.78
N ARG A 67 1.05 20.42 3.99
CA ARG A 67 -0.39 20.10 3.95
C ARG A 67 -0.74 18.69 4.47
N ASN A 68 0.24 17.87 4.80
CA ASN A 68 0.04 16.51 5.27
C ASN A 68 1.27 15.98 5.99
N ASP A 69 1.08 15.52 7.22
CA ASP A 69 2.13 14.98 8.07
C ASP A 69 2.63 13.60 7.63
N ASN A 70 1.84 12.86 6.86
CA ASN A 70 2.18 11.53 6.35
C ASN A 70 1.96 11.44 4.82
N SER A 71 2.59 12.35 4.07
CA SER A 71 2.45 12.45 2.62
C SER A 71 3.33 11.41 1.92
N SER A 72 2.73 10.52 1.13
CA SER A 72 3.48 9.61 0.27
C SER A 72 4.19 10.39 -0.85
N ARG A 73 5.50 10.18 -0.96
CA ARG A 73 6.38 10.83 -1.95
C ARG A 73 6.84 9.85 -3.03
N PHE A 74 5.99 8.86 -3.32
CA PHE A 74 6.14 7.87 -4.38
C PHE A 74 4.74 7.41 -4.82
N GLY A 75 4.64 6.95 -6.07
CA GLY A 75 3.48 6.21 -6.57
C GLY A 75 3.56 4.75 -6.15
N LYS A 76 2.45 4.18 -5.68
CA LYS A 76 2.33 2.78 -5.27
C LYS A 76 1.32 2.07 -6.17
N PHE A 77 1.76 1.05 -6.90
CA PHE A 77 0.91 0.21 -7.73
C PHE A 77 0.85 -1.20 -7.16
N ILE A 78 -0.32 -1.59 -6.66
CA ILE A 78 -0.55 -2.90 -6.05
C ILE A 78 -1.21 -3.80 -7.09
N ARG A 79 -0.51 -4.86 -7.49
CA ARG A 79 -1.05 -5.87 -8.42
C ARG A 79 -1.64 -7.01 -7.62
N ILE A 80 -2.89 -7.36 -7.90
CA ILE A 80 -3.58 -8.51 -7.30
C ILE A 80 -3.77 -9.55 -8.39
N HIS A 81 -3.21 -10.73 -8.18
CA HIS A 81 -3.17 -11.79 -9.18
C HIS A 81 -4.29 -12.79 -8.96
N PHE A 82 -4.99 -13.15 -10.04
CA PHE A 82 -6.02 -14.17 -10.04
C PHE A 82 -5.62 -15.33 -10.96
N GLN A 83 -5.93 -16.55 -10.52
CA GLN A 83 -5.83 -17.76 -11.33
C GLN A 83 -6.88 -17.75 -12.45
N PRO A 84 -6.72 -18.58 -13.51
CA PRO A 84 -7.72 -18.73 -14.56
C PRO A 84 -9.14 -19.09 -14.05
N SER A 85 -9.22 -19.71 -12.87
CA SER A 85 -10.45 -20.07 -12.14
C SER A 85 -11.12 -18.89 -11.41
N GLY A 86 -10.53 -17.69 -11.45
CA GLY A 86 -11.00 -16.50 -10.73
C GLY A 86 -10.62 -16.48 -9.25
N LYS A 87 -9.79 -17.42 -8.79
CA LYS A 87 -9.31 -17.48 -7.39
C LYS A 87 -8.06 -16.66 -7.18
N LEU A 88 -7.91 -16.11 -5.99
CA LEU A 88 -6.77 -15.28 -5.66
C LEU A 88 -5.48 -16.11 -5.60
N SER A 89 -4.41 -15.61 -6.24
CA SER A 89 -3.11 -16.29 -6.34
C SER A 89 -1.96 -15.58 -5.64
N GLY A 90 -2.10 -14.28 -5.36
CA GLY A 90 -1.08 -13.49 -4.67
C GLY A 90 -1.21 -12.01 -5.00
N ALA A 91 -0.25 -11.22 -4.52
CA ALA A 91 -0.11 -9.81 -4.85
C ALA A 91 1.36 -9.40 -4.84
N ASP A 92 1.68 -8.32 -5.54
CA ASP A 92 2.98 -7.64 -5.46
C ASP A 92 2.79 -6.12 -5.54
N ILE A 93 3.82 -5.38 -5.15
CA ILE A 93 3.81 -3.92 -5.10
C ILE A 93 4.95 -3.38 -5.96
N GLU A 94 4.61 -2.54 -6.93
CA GLU A 94 5.56 -1.75 -7.69
C GLU A 94 5.53 -0.30 -7.23
N ASN A 95 6.72 0.27 -7.01
CA ASN A 95 6.87 1.65 -6.57
C ASN A 95 7.45 2.50 -7.70
N TYR A 96 6.88 3.68 -7.88
CA TYR A 96 7.20 4.59 -8.97
C TYR A 96 7.58 5.97 -8.43
N LEU A 97 8.54 6.63 -9.10
CA LEU A 97 8.81 8.07 -8.92
C LEU A 97 8.99 8.52 -7.46
N LEU A 98 9.86 7.85 -6.71
CA LEU A 98 10.27 8.34 -5.39
C LEU A 98 10.91 9.74 -5.52
N GLU A 99 10.48 10.70 -4.70
CA GLU A 99 11.04 12.06 -4.66
C GLU A 99 12.46 12.08 -4.05
N LYS A 100 13.45 11.62 -4.82
CA LYS A 100 14.84 11.48 -4.35
C LYS A 100 15.46 12.78 -3.81
N SER A 101 15.08 13.94 -4.34
CA SER A 101 15.57 15.25 -3.87
C SER A 101 15.29 15.49 -2.40
N ARG A 102 14.19 14.93 -1.86
CA ARG A 102 13.80 15.07 -0.46
C ARG A 102 14.83 14.49 0.52
N VAL A 103 15.67 13.56 0.07
CA VAL A 103 16.74 12.99 0.90
C VAL A 103 17.73 14.08 1.36
N ILE A 104 18.03 15.06 0.51
CA ILE A 104 19.07 16.06 0.76
C ILE A 104 18.54 17.50 0.84
N SER A 105 17.26 17.72 0.50
CA SER A 105 16.67 19.06 0.47
C SER A 105 15.23 19.04 0.96
N GLN A 106 14.88 19.96 1.86
CA GLN A 106 13.53 20.14 2.38
C GLN A 106 13.20 21.63 2.46
N GLN A 107 11.93 21.98 2.28
CA GLN A 107 11.46 23.34 2.57
C GLN A 107 11.39 23.57 4.09
N ALA A 108 11.39 24.84 4.52
CA ALA A 108 11.53 25.22 5.93
C ALA A 108 10.51 24.58 6.90
N ALA A 109 9.31 24.23 6.44
CA ALA A 109 8.26 23.61 7.26
C ALA A 109 8.02 22.11 6.96
N GLU A 110 8.87 21.51 6.14
CA GLU A 110 8.79 20.10 5.74
C GLU A 110 9.90 19.26 6.41
N ARG A 111 9.76 17.94 6.36
CA ARG A 111 10.77 17.00 6.86
C ARG A 111 11.31 16.12 5.73
N GLY A 112 12.45 15.48 6.01
CA GLY A 112 12.92 14.32 5.26
C GLY A 112 11.98 13.11 5.47
N TYR A 113 12.35 11.96 4.92
CA TYR A 113 11.60 10.72 5.15
C TYR A 113 11.57 10.33 6.62
N HIS A 114 10.46 9.76 7.07
CA HIS A 114 10.23 9.41 8.49
C HIS A 114 11.33 8.51 9.06
N ILE A 115 11.90 7.62 8.25
CA ILE A 115 12.95 6.69 8.67
C ILE A 115 14.14 7.39 9.33
N PHE A 116 14.53 8.59 8.84
CA PHE A 116 15.65 9.33 9.43
C PHE A 116 15.39 9.78 10.87
N TYR A 117 14.13 10.00 11.21
CA TYR A 117 13.71 10.42 12.55
C TYR A 117 13.34 9.23 13.45
N ASN A 118 12.89 8.11 12.87
CA ASN A 118 12.55 6.91 13.62
C ASN A 118 13.78 6.13 14.10
N ILE A 119 14.94 6.31 13.47
CA ILE A 119 16.20 5.65 13.85
C ILE A 119 16.94 6.40 14.97
N MET A 120 16.70 7.71 15.10
CA MET A 120 17.30 8.55 16.15
C MET A 120 16.53 8.46 17.46
#